data_AF-A0A925T5L8-F1
#
_entry.id   AF-A0A925T5L8-F1
#
_cell.length_a   1.000
_cell.length_b   1.000
_cell.length_c   1.000
_cell.angle_alpha   90.00
_cell.angle_beta   90.00
_cell.angle_gamma   90.00
#
_symmetry.space_group_name_H-M   'P 1'
#
loop_
_entity.id
_entity.type
_entity.pdbx_description
1 polymer ?
#
loop_
_entity_poly.entity_id
_entity_poly.type
_entity_poly.pdbx_seq_one_letter_code
_entity_poly.pdbx_strand_id
1 'polypeptide(L)' 'MAVSFSNDIQPLFSQFKGQMMWRFDLTNYDHVKANAALILSRINDPGYQMPPPPMDPLTPDQIQLFQQWINDDFPL' A
#
# COMPACT_ATOMS: atom_id res chain seq x y z
N MET A 1 11.03 -3.65 16.07
CA MET A 1 11.25 -4.00 14.66
C MET A 1 10.58 -2.91 13.85
N ALA A 2 11.33 -2.22 13.00
CA ALA A 2 10.76 -1.21 12.12
C ALA A 2 10.00 -1.90 10.99
N VAL A 3 8.88 -1.31 10.56
CA VAL A 3 8.11 -1.81 9.40
C VAL A 3 8.96 -1.56 8.16
N SER A 4 9.14 -2.55 7.29
CA SER A 4 10.01 -2.45 6.10
C SER A 4 9.24 -2.73 4.80
N PHE A 5 9.73 -2.20 3.69
CA PHE A 5 9.08 -2.43 2.40
C PHE A 5 9.11 -3.91 2.03
N SER A 6 10.27 -4.55 2.08
CA SER A 6 10.45 -5.93 1.61
C SER A 6 9.74 -6.97 2.48
N ASN A 7 9.67 -6.78 3.81
CA ASN A 7 9.09 -7.78 4.69
C ASN A 7 7.59 -7.56 4.95
N ASP A 8 7.12 -6.31 4.94
CA ASP A 8 5.77 -5.99 5.40
C ASP A 8 4.89 -5.40 4.28
N ILE A 9 5.38 -4.38 3.57
CA ILE A 9 4.58 -3.64 2.59
C ILE A 9 4.46 -4.37 1.25
N GLN A 10 5.55 -4.94 0.74
CA GLN A 10 5.57 -5.64 -0.54
C GLN A 10 4.68 -6.89 -0.51
N PRO A 11 4.73 -7.77 0.52
CA PRO A 11 3.82 -8.92 0.59
C PRO A 11 2.36 -8.47 0.73
N LEU A 12 2.11 -7.43 1.54
CA LEU A 12 0.77 -6.84 1.69
C LEU A 12 0.19 -6.36 0.36
N PHE A 13 0.99 -5.74 -0.49
CA PHE A 13 0.53 -5.23 -1.78
C PHE A 13 0.59 -6.24 -2.92
N SER A 14 1.38 -7.30 -2.79
CA SER A 14 1.54 -8.31 -3.84
C SER A 14 0.22 -9.01 -4.19
N GLN A 15 -0.69 -9.16 -3.22
CA GLN A 15 -2.04 -9.70 -3.46
C GLN A 15 -2.87 -8.82 -4.42
N PHE A 16 -2.54 -7.53 -4.55
CA PHE A 16 -3.27 -6.57 -5.38
C PHE A 16 -2.54 -6.21 -6.67
N LYS A 17 -1.32 -6.73 -6.88
CA LYS A 17 -0.44 -6.38 -8.00
C LYS A 17 -1.17 -6.44 -9.34
N GLY A 18 -1.78 -7.58 -9.68
CA GLY A 18 -2.41 -7.78 -11.00
C GLY A 18 -3.53 -6.77 -11.31
N GLN A 19 -4.30 -6.38 -10.30
CA GLN A 19 -5.43 -5.45 -10.46
C GLN A 19 -5.05 -3.98 -10.29
N MET A 20 -3.85 -3.70 -9.77
CA MET A 20 -3.35 -2.34 -9.61
C MET A 20 -2.27 -1.96 -10.59
N MET A 21 -1.63 -2.91 -11.27
CA MET A 21 -0.56 -2.66 -12.25
C MET A 21 -0.94 -1.67 -13.36
N TRP A 22 -2.23 -1.48 -13.66
CA TRP A 22 -2.68 -0.47 -14.63
C TRP A 22 -2.52 0.97 -14.14
N ARG A 23 -2.33 1.19 -12.83
CA ARG A 23 -2.27 2.52 -12.20
C ARG A 23 -1.11 2.69 -11.20
N PHE A 24 -0.83 1.68 -10.39
CA PHE A 24 0.27 1.66 -9.44
C PHE A 24 1.01 0.32 -9.49
N ASP A 25 2.33 0.35 -9.76
CA ASP A 25 3.18 -0.80 -9.45
C ASP A 25 3.42 -0.82 -7.94
N LEU A 26 2.61 -1.61 -7.23
CA LEU A 26 2.74 -1.74 -5.79
C LEU A 26 3.86 -2.68 -5.34
N THR A 27 4.59 -3.30 -6.27
CA THR A 27 5.72 -4.17 -5.96
C THR A 27 7.07 -3.48 -6.14
N ASN A 28 7.07 -2.24 -6.62
CA ASN A 28 8.25 -1.44 -6.80
C ASN A 28 8.37 -0.42 -5.67
N TYR A 29 9.46 -0.50 -4.90
CA TYR A 29 9.74 0.40 -3.77
C TYR A 29 9.68 1.88 -4.16
N ASP A 30 10.42 2.28 -5.21
CA ASP A 30 10.50 3.68 -5.64
C ASP A 30 9.13 4.20 -6.08
N HIS A 31 8.36 3.36 -6.78
CA HIS A 31 7.02 3.70 -7.23
C HIS A 31 6.04 3.84 -6.07
N VAL A 32 6.07 2.92 -5.11
CA VAL A 32 5.22 2.99 -3.91
C VAL A 32 5.59 4.18 -3.04
N LYS A 33 6.89 4.43 -2.82
CA LYS A 33 7.39 5.59 -2.07
C LYS A 33 6.97 6.90 -2.71
N ALA A 34 7.19 7.06 -4.01
CA ALA A 34 6.82 8.27 -4.75
C ALA A 34 5.30 8.55 -4.71
N ASN A 35 4.48 7.51 -4.57
CA ASN A 35 3.02 7.62 -4.56
C ASN A 35 2.40 7.38 -3.17
N ALA A 36 3.19 7.28 -2.10
CA ALA A 36 2.71 6.74 -0.83
C ALA A 36 1.54 7.52 -0.23
N ALA A 37 1.61 8.86 -0.26
CA ALA A 37 0.53 9.73 0.21
C ALA A 37 -0.76 9.56 -0.63
N LEU A 38 -0.62 9.41 -1.95
CA LEU A 38 -1.75 9.19 -2.84
C LEU A 38 -2.38 7.81 -2.62
N ILE A 39 -1.55 6.76 -2.48
CA ILE A 39 -1.98 5.41 -2.17
C ILE A 39 -2.74 5.40 -0.83
N LEU A 40 -2.17 6.01 0.21
CA LEU A 40 -2.82 6.09 1.52
C LEU A 40 -4.15 6.84 1.46
N SER A 41 -4.22 7.95 0.72
CA SER A 41 -5.47 8.69 0.52
C SER A 41 -6.52 7.85 -0.18
N ARG A 42 -6.14 7.03 -1.18
CA ARG A 42 -7.07 6.14 -1.91
C ARG A 42 -7.55 4.96 -1.08
N ILE A 43 -6.69 4.42 -0.22
CA ILE A 43 -7.06 3.35 0.70
C ILE A 43 -8.11 3.84 1.73
N ASN A 44 -8.01 5.10 2.13
CA ASN A 44 -8.96 5.74 3.06
C ASN A 44 -10.17 6.41 2.38
N ASP A 45 -10.26 6.37 1.04
CA ASP A 45 -11.35 6.99 0.30
C ASP A 45 -12.60 6.07 0.31
N PRO A 46 -13.71 6.48 0.94
CA PRO A 46 -14.93 5.67 1.00
C PRO A 46 -15.65 5.57 -0.36
N GLY A 47 -15.34 6.42 -1.34
CA GLY A 47 -15.93 6.42 -2.67
C GLY A 47 -15.13 5.64 -3.71
N TYR A 48 -13.83 5.43 -3.48
CA TYR A 48 -12.94 4.72 -4.41
C TYR A 48 -11.83 3.97 -3.67
N GLN A 49 -12.27 3.05 -2.80
CA GLN A 49 -11.38 2.31 -1.92
C GLN A 49 -10.43 1.43 -2.73
N MET A 50 -9.14 1.55 -2.43
CA MET A 50 -8.12 0.64 -2.92
C MET A 50 -7.91 -0.46 -1.88
N PRO A 51 -8.00 -1.75 -2.25
CA PRO A 51 -8.20 -2.30 -3.61
C PRO A 51 -9.62 -2.21 -4.21
N PRO A 52 -9.74 -2.13 -5.56
CA PRO A 52 -11.04 -2.08 -6.22
C PRO A 52 -11.83 -3.39 -6.06
N PRO A 53 -13.18 -3.36 -6.08
CA PRO A 53 -14.01 -4.55 -6.09
C PRO A 53 -13.61 -5.51 -7.23
N PRO A 54 -13.68 -6.84 -7.03
CA PRO A 54 -14.34 -7.57 -5.93
C PRO A 54 -13.44 -7.88 -4.72
N MET A 55 -12.27 -7.26 -4.61
CA MET A 55 -11.36 -7.56 -3.50
C MET A 55 -11.82 -6.92 -2.20
N ASP A 56 -11.50 -7.59 -1.09
CA ASP A 56 -11.73 -7.01 0.22
C ASP A 56 -10.79 -5.81 0.44
N PRO A 57 -11.31 -4.73 1.03
CA PRO A 57 -10.49 -3.59 1.41
C PRO A 57 -9.41 -3.99 2.42
N LEU A 58 -8.33 -3.20 2.45
CA LEU A 58 -7.28 -3.36 3.47
C LEU A 58 -7.89 -3.23 4.88
N THR A 59 -7.46 -4.09 5.79
CA THR A 59 -7.88 -4.01 7.19
C THR A 59 -7.24 -2.79 7.88
N PRO A 60 -7.83 -2.26 8.96
CA PRO A 60 -7.24 -1.15 9.71
C PRO A 60 -5.78 -1.38 10.11
N ASP A 61 -5.44 -2.61 10.51
CA ASP A 61 -4.07 -2.99 10.88
C ASP A 61 -3.10 -2.90 9.70
N GLN A 62 -3.54 -3.29 8.50
CA GLN A 62 -2.74 -3.19 7.27
C GLN A 62 -2.55 -1.73 6.83
N ILE A 63 -3.58 -0.90 7.01
CA ILE A 63 -3.50 0.54 6.77
C ILE A 63 -2.50 1.17 7.74
N GLN A 64 -2.56 0.79 9.02
CA GLN A 64 -1.64 1.26 10.04
C GLN A 64 -0.20 0.83 9.74
N LEU A 65 0.01 -0.39 9.26
CA LEU A 65 1.31 -0.89 8.79
C LEU A 65 1.88 0.02 7.70
N PHE A 66 1.07 0.36 6.69
CA PHE A 66 1.50 1.26 5.62
C PHE A 66 1.77 2.68 6.12
N GLN A 67 0.95 3.21 7.03
CA GLN A 67 1.18 4.50 7.67
C GLN A 67 2.48 4.52 8.47
N GLN A 68 2.76 3.45 9.22
CA GLN A 68 3.98 3.32 10.00
C GLN A 68 5.22 3.34 9.11
N TRP A 69 5.19 2.60 7.99
CA TRP A 69 6.28 2.62 7.02
C TRP A 69 6.56 4.02 6.44
N ILE A 70 5.51 4.81 6.19
CA ILE A 70 5.64 6.21 5.76
C ILE A 70 6.26 7.06 6.88
N ASN A 71 5.80 6.89 8.12
CA ASN A 71 6.29 7.64 9.29
C ASN A 71 7.75 7.31 9.64
N ASP A 72 8.19 6.09 9.35
CA ASP A 72 9.55 5.60 9.56
C ASP A 72 10.53 6.02 8.44
N ASP A 73 10.12 6.92 7.54
CA ASP A 73 10.88 7.42 6.38
C ASP A 73 11.23 6.34 5.34
N PHE A 74 10.28 5.45 5.07
CA PHE A 74 10.32 4.47 3.97
C PHE A 74 11.52 3.49 4.05
N PRO A 75 11.72 2.79 5.17
CA PRO A 75 12.77 1.76 5.26
C PRO A 75 12.52 0.63 4.25
N LEU A 76 13.61 0.13 3.66
CA LEU A 76 13.59 -0.96 2.67
C LEU A 76 13.35 -2.32 3.32
#